data_AF-K9D5U0-F1
#
_entry.id   AF-K9D5U0-F1
#
_cell.length_a   1.000
_cell.length_b   1.000
_cell.length_c   1.000
_cell.angle_alpha   90.00
_cell.angle_beta   90.00
_cell.angle_gamma   90.00
#
_symmetry.space_group_name_H-M   'P 1'
#
loop_
_entity.id
_entity.type
_entity.pdbx_description
1 polymer ?
#
loop_
_entity_poly.entity_id
_entity_poly.type
_entity_poly.pdbx_seq_one_letter_code
_entity_poly.pdbx_strand_id
1 'polypeptide(L)'
;MAAKPPSTKAKAWVLFDQIVDHAAPNGEHSNPWFKGADGQISFEPDYQTLEKLLGVPLYLRAETQSGVPALALDVWLSYELRRAGFELDQVWPRPLPPRILPAPVASLMKSKDKAVRAAVMNYVNSKPSIPGVTSSSASILGKNYLKQVDVIMTDWATGPELLISTKRMDSSYGKNAPNRVEESYGDAKNLRLRHPLAALGFVFGLRSDILQKENSVAEWLFDLLAKLGLEDDAYHATCLVLMEYADNVAIANPGEEIPANGVPEPGGDADQEEEVPEPISDSTLDRQIEQLPTVTVLRDQTPAVLGPGRFLAAMTSRVLAATPVNMHQEARRRRSNPMHILSGN
;
A
#
# COMPACT_ATOMS: atom_id res chain seq x y z
N MET A 1 9.94 -6.05 35.32
CA MET A 1 8.85 -5.32 34.65
C MET A 1 8.17 -6.30 33.72
N ALA A 2 6.83 -6.35 33.69
CA ALA A 2 6.12 -7.22 32.76
C ALA A 2 6.28 -6.69 31.33
N ALA A 3 6.60 -7.57 30.38
CA ALA A 3 6.58 -7.30 28.94
C ALA A 3 5.24 -6.67 28.53
N LYS A 4 5.28 -5.67 27.64
CA LYS A 4 4.05 -5.07 27.12
C LYS A 4 3.50 -6.00 26.03
N PRO A 5 2.18 -6.22 25.96
CA PRO A 5 1.64 -7.02 24.88
C PRO A 5 1.93 -6.36 23.51
N PRO A 6 2.23 -7.13 22.46
CA PRO A 6 2.52 -6.58 21.13
C PRO A 6 1.34 -5.77 20.60
N SER A 7 1.65 -4.68 19.90
CA SER A 7 0.65 -3.75 19.34
C SER A 7 -0.24 -4.45 18.30
N THR A 8 -1.45 -3.92 18.07
CA THR A 8 -2.34 -4.44 16.99
C THR A 8 -1.65 -4.36 15.63
N LYS A 9 -0.85 -3.32 15.39
CA LYS A 9 -0.04 -3.14 14.18
C LYS A 9 1.03 -4.22 14.05
N ALA A 10 1.76 -4.53 15.12
CA ALA A 10 2.75 -5.61 15.13
C ALA A 10 2.11 -6.98 14.85
N LYS A 11 0.95 -7.28 15.43
CA LYS A 11 0.19 -8.51 15.13
C LYS A 11 -0.31 -8.55 13.69
N ALA A 12 -0.78 -7.43 13.16
CA ALA A 12 -1.25 -7.34 11.77
C ALA A 12 -0.11 -7.62 10.78
N TRP A 13 1.09 -7.09 11.04
CA TRP A 13 2.26 -7.36 10.20
C TRP A 13 2.61 -8.84 10.07
N VAL A 14 2.50 -9.61 11.15
CA VAL A 14 2.76 -11.07 11.09
C VAL A 14 1.78 -11.76 10.12
N LEU A 15 0.50 -11.40 10.16
CA LEU A 15 -0.50 -11.94 9.24
C LEU A 15 -0.32 -11.43 7.81
N PHE A 16 -0.01 -10.15 7.64
CA PHE A 16 0.24 -9.54 6.33
C PHE A 16 1.44 -10.19 5.63
N ASP A 17 2.55 -10.39 6.35
CA ASP A 17 3.76 -11.01 5.80
C ASP A 17 3.46 -12.45 5.34
N GLN A 18 2.73 -13.23 6.13
CA GLN A 18 2.33 -14.60 5.77
C GLN A 18 1.39 -14.63 4.55
N ILE A 19 0.43 -13.70 4.47
CA ILE A 19 -0.47 -13.60 3.31
C ILE A 19 0.32 -13.27 2.03
N VAL A 20 1.28 -12.35 2.12
CA VAL A 20 2.13 -11.98 0.98
C VAL A 20 3.06 -13.13 0.58
N ASP A 21 3.63 -13.86 1.55
CA ASP A 21 4.47 -15.04 1.27
C ASP A 21 3.68 -16.14 0.57
N HIS A 22 2.42 -16.40 0.98
CA HIS A 22 1.54 -17.32 0.26
C HIS A 22 1.25 -16.89 -1.18
N ALA A 23 1.12 -15.58 -1.41
CA ALA A 23 0.80 -15.03 -2.72
C ALA A 23 2.02 -14.98 -3.67
N ALA A 24 3.23 -14.87 -3.11
CA ALA A 24 4.50 -14.85 -3.83
C ALA A 24 5.56 -15.67 -3.08
N PRO A 25 5.44 -17.01 -3.09
CA PRO A 25 6.34 -17.88 -2.33
C PRO A 25 7.78 -17.69 -2.80
N ASN A 26 8.71 -17.58 -1.86
CA ASN A 26 10.12 -17.27 -2.12
C ASN A 26 10.36 -15.92 -2.85
N GLY A 27 9.39 -15.00 -2.80
CA GLY A 27 9.43 -13.73 -3.53
C GLY A 27 9.16 -13.86 -5.04
N GLU A 28 8.64 -15.00 -5.50
CA GLU A 28 8.29 -15.20 -6.90
C GLU A 28 6.88 -14.66 -7.20
N HIS A 29 6.84 -13.49 -7.83
CA HIS A 29 5.59 -12.83 -8.18
C HIS A 29 5.06 -13.20 -9.58
N SER A 30 3.76 -13.46 -9.70
CA SER A 30 3.06 -13.58 -10.99
C SER A 30 3.15 -12.29 -11.84
N ASN A 31 3.04 -12.41 -13.16
CA ASN A 31 2.98 -11.25 -14.06
C ASN A 31 1.54 -10.70 -14.10
N PRO A 32 1.31 -9.43 -13.69
CA PRO A 32 -0.02 -8.84 -13.66
C PRO A 32 -0.49 -8.30 -15.02
N TRP A 33 0.39 -8.22 -16.02
CA TRP A 33 0.04 -7.66 -17.32
C TRP A 33 -0.63 -8.70 -18.20
N PHE A 34 -1.80 -8.39 -18.72
CA PHE A 34 -2.55 -9.22 -19.65
C PHE A 34 -2.75 -8.50 -20.98
N LYS A 35 -2.77 -9.28 -22.06
CA LYS A 35 -3.12 -8.79 -23.39
C LYS A 35 -4.49 -9.31 -23.78
N GLY A 36 -5.43 -8.39 -23.95
CA GLY A 36 -6.78 -8.65 -24.42
C GLY A 36 -6.81 -9.08 -25.89
N ALA A 37 -7.97 -9.59 -26.33
CA ALA A 37 -8.22 -9.99 -27.71
C ALA A 37 -8.14 -8.80 -28.69
N ASP A 38 -8.42 -7.59 -28.21
CA ASP A 38 -8.27 -6.32 -28.92
C ASP A 38 -6.81 -5.84 -29.01
N GLY A 39 -5.87 -6.59 -28.42
CA GLY A 39 -4.46 -6.26 -28.35
C GLY A 39 -4.10 -5.24 -27.28
N GLN A 40 -5.05 -4.72 -26.51
CA GLN A 40 -4.80 -3.79 -25.41
C GLN A 40 -4.14 -4.51 -24.24
N ILE A 41 -3.23 -3.81 -23.57
CA ILE A 41 -2.55 -4.31 -22.39
C ILE A 41 -3.26 -3.74 -21.16
N SER A 42 -3.74 -4.63 -20.29
CA SER A 42 -4.35 -4.30 -19.00
C SER A 42 -3.51 -4.84 -17.84
N PHE A 43 -3.68 -4.25 -16.68
CA PHE A 43 -3.12 -4.75 -15.42
C PHE A 43 -4.25 -5.47 -14.68
N GLU A 44 -4.10 -6.76 -14.38
CA GLU A 44 -5.04 -7.54 -13.56
C GLU A 44 -4.53 -7.60 -12.11
N PRO A 45 -5.19 -6.87 -11.20
CA PRO A 45 -4.83 -6.92 -9.79
C PRO A 45 -5.16 -8.28 -9.17
N ASP A 46 -4.37 -8.68 -8.19
CA ASP A 46 -4.59 -9.86 -7.37
C ASP A 46 -5.59 -9.53 -6.26
N TYR A 47 -6.87 -9.58 -6.64
CA TYR A 47 -7.98 -9.34 -5.73
C TYR A 47 -8.04 -10.36 -4.59
N GLN A 48 -7.61 -11.61 -4.83
CA GLN A 48 -7.62 -12.65 -3.81
C GLN A 48 -6.69 -12.28 -2.64
N THR A 49 -5.50 -11.77 -2.96
CA THR A 49 -4.56 -11.28 -1.93
C THR A 49 -5.11 -10.03 -1.24
N LEU A 50 -5.67 -9.07 -1.99
CA LEU A 50 -6.31 -7.87 -1.41
C LEU A 50 -7.41 -8.23 -0.42
N GLU A 51 -8.34 -9.11 -0.78
CA GLU A 51 -9.47 -9.53 0.05
C GLU A 51 -9.01 -10.19 1.35
N LYS A 52 -7.98 -11.04 1.30
CA LYS A 52 -7.35 -11.62 2.51
C LYS A 52 -6.72 -10.54 3.40
N LEU A 53 -5.95 -9.62 2.83
CA LEU A 53 -5.34 -8.53 3.59
C LEU A 53 -6.40 -7.65 4.27
N LEU A 54 -7.51 -7.36 3.59
CA LEU A 54 -8.62 -6.58 4.16
C LEU A 54 -9.36 -7.30 5.29
N GLY A 55 -9.31 -8.64 5.34
CA GLY A 55 -9.85 -9.44 6.44
C GLY A 55 -9.06 -9.32 7.75
N VAL A 56 -7.76 -9.02 7.70
CA VAL A 56 -6.89 -8.94 8.89
C VAL A 56 -7.33 -7.86 9.89
N PRO A 57 -7.56 -6.59 9.48
CA PRO A 57 -8.09 -5.57 10.39
C PRO A 57 -9.40 -5.98 11.08
N LEU A 58 -10.28 -6.68 10.36
CA LEU A 58 -11.57 -7.15 10.88
C LEU A 58 -11.38 -8.27 11.91
N TYR A 59 -10.51 -9.24 11.59
CA TYR A 59 -10.14 -10.33 12.49
C TYR A 59 -9.57 -9.82 13.82
N LEU A 60 -8.65 -8.85 13.74
CA LEU A 60 -8.00 -8.24 14.90
C LEU A 60 -8.89 -7.21 15.62
N ARG A 61 -10.07 -6.90 15.08
CA ARG A 61 -10.95 -5.81 15.55
C ARG A 61 -10.19 -4.51 15.71
N ALA A 62 -9.36 -4.20 14.72
CA ALA A 62 -8.50 -3.03 14.74
C ALA A 62 -9.36 -1.75 14.67
N GLU A 63 -9.17 -0.86 15.63
CA GLU A 63 -9.80 0.46 15.62
C GLU A 63 -9.20 1.33 14.50
N THR A 64 -9.96 2.28 13.96
CA THR A 64 -9.51 3.20 12.91
C THR A 64 -8.21 3.92 13.28
N GLN A 65 -8.09 4.34 14.56
CA GLN A 65 -6.92 5.04 15.08
C GLN A 65 -5.63 4.20 15.12
N SER A 66 -5.74 2.87 14.96
CA SER A 66 -4.57 2.00 14.90
C SER A 66 -3.80 2.09 13.58
N GLY A 67 -4.39 2.68 12.53
CA GLY A 67 -3.83 2.75 11.17
C GLY A 67 -3.80 1.42 10.41
N VAL A 68 -4.02 0.29 11.09
CA VAL A 68 -4.04 -1.06 10.51
C VAL A 68 -5.07 -1.22 9.38
N PRO A 69 -6.28 -0.62 9.44
CA PRO A 69 -7.24 -0.71 8.35
C PRO A 69 -6.74 -0.15 7.02
N ALA A 70 -6.01 0.98 7.04
CA ALA A 70 -5.39 1.56 5.84
C ALA A 70 -4.14 0.79 5.42
N LEU A 71 -3.36 0.30 6.40
CA LEU A 71 -2.13 -0.46 6.16
C LEU A 71 -2.33 -1.70 5.27
N ALA A 72 -3.49 -2.35 5.33
CA ALA A 72 -3.82 -3.46 4.43
C ALA A 72 -3.75 -3.06 2.94
N LEU A 73 -4.17 -1.84 2.60
CA LEU A 73 -4.07 -1.29 1.24
C LEU A 73 -2.61 -0.99 0.88
N ASP A 74 -1.83 -0.44 1.81
CA ASP A 74 -0.42 -0.11 1.59
C ASP A 74 0.41 -1.37 1.28
N VAL A 75 0.18 -2.43 2.05
CA VAL A 75 0.80 -3.74 1.85
C VAL A 75 0.44 -4.28 0.48
N TRP A 76 -0.84 -4.29 0.12
CA TRP A 76 -1.31 -4.77 -1.17
C TRP A 76 -0.71 -3.98 -2.34
N LEU A 77 -0.71 -2.65 -2.27
CA LEU A 77 -0.12 -1.78 -3.30
C LEU A 77 1.38 -2.04 -3.47
N SER A 78 2.12 -2.17 -2.37
CA SER A 78 3.55 -2.49 -2.43
C SER A 78 3.80 -3.86 -3.07
N TYR A 79 2.94 -4.84 -2.77
CA TYR A 79 2.95 -6.17 -3.36
C TYR A 79 2.65 -6.12 -4.87
N GLU A 80 1.65 -5.37 -5.30
CA GLU A 80 1.30 -5.20 -6.71
C GLU A 80 2.39 -4.52 -7.53
N LEU A 81 3.08 -3.54 -6.96
CA LEU A 81 4.24 -2.92 -7.60
C LEU A 81 5.39 -3.93 -7.78
N ARG A 82 5.61 -4.84 -6.83
CA ARG A 82 6.58 -5.94 -7.01
C ARG A 82 6.10 -6.97 -8.03
N ARG A 83 4.80 -7.29 -8.06
CA ARG A 83 4.21 -8.06 -9.17
C ARG A 83 4.44 -7.40 -10.52
N ALA A 84 4.36 -6.07 -10.59
CA ALA A 84 4.65 -5.32 -11.79
C ALA A 84 6.11 -5.43 -12.25
N GLY A 85 7.02 -5.86 -11.36
CA GLY A 85 8.44 -6.11 -11.63
C GLY A 85 9.39 -5.07 -11.02
N PHE A 86 8.93 -4.26 -10.07
CA PHE A 86 9.79 -3.35 -9.32
C PHE A 86 10.53 -4.08 -8.18
N GLU A 87 11.75 -3.64 -7.88
CA GLU A 87 12.64 -4.30 -6.93
C GLU A 87 12.14 -4.24 -5.48
N LEU A 88 12.44 -5.30 -4.72
CA LEU A 88 11.99 -5.50 -3.33
C LEU A 88 12.28 -4.28 -2.43
N ASP A 89 13.53 -3.80 -2.46
CA ASP A 89 14.01 -2.73 -1.59
C ASP A 89 13.78 -1.32 -2.15
N GLN A 90 13.21 -1.20 -3.37
CA GLN A 90 12.87 0.09 -3.98
C GLN A 90 11.43 0.50 -3.70
N VAL A 91 10.54 -0.44 -3.42
CA VAL A 91 9.14 -0.17 -3.07
C VAL A 91 8.94 -0.38 -1.57
N TRP A 92 8.39 0.63 -0.89
CA TRP A 92 8.07 0.56 0.54
C TRP A 92 6.56 0.71 0.76
N PRO A 93 5.97 0.04 1.78
CA PRO A 93 6.64 -0.79 2.79
C PRO A 93 7.13 -2.15 2.23
N ARG A 94 8.25 -2.64 2.76
CA ARG A 94 8.81 -3.98 2.46
C ARG A 94 7.93 -5.09 3.07
N PRO A 95 7.88 -6.28 2.44
CA PRO A 95 7.16 -7.44 2.99
C PRO A 95 7.94 -8.12 4.13
N LEU A 96 9.10 -7.57 4.48
CA LEU A 96 9.93 -8.00 5.60
C LEU A 96 10.47 -6.76 6.32
N PRO A 97 10.68 -6.82 7.64
CA PRO A 97 11.37 -5.75 8.35
C PRO A 97 12.82 -5.55 7.84
N PRO A 98 13.39 -4.34 7.98
CA PRO A 98 12.70 -3.08 8.26
C PRO A 98 11.78 -2.68 7.10
N ARG A 99 10.66 -2.02 7.40
CA ARG A 99 9.64 -1.69 6.36
C ARG A 99 10.15 -0.66 5.35
N ILE A 100 11.14 0.14 5.72
CA ILE A 100 11.90 1.00 4.80
C ILE A 100 13.37 0.66 4.92
N LEU A 101 13.98 0.33 3.79
CA LEU A 101 15.42 0.09 3.68
C LEU A 101 15.94 0.84 2.44
N PRO A 102 16.72 1.91 2.60
CA PRO A 102 17.28 2.63 1.46
C PRO A 102 18.11 1.70 0.56
N ALA A 103 17.89 1.77 -0.74
CA ALA A 103 18.61 0.96 -1.73
C ALA A 103 20.15 1.05 -1.64
N PRO A 104 20.77 2.19 -1.29
CA PRO A 104 22.21 2.25 -1.03
C PRO A 104 22.68 1.36 0.14
N VAL A 105 21.87 1.25 1.21
CA VAL A 105 22.16 0.39 2.37
C VAL A 105 22.03 -1.08 1.96
N ALA A 106 20.97 -1.44 1.23
CA ALA A 106 20.79 -2.78 0.69
C ALA A 106 21.95 -3.18 -0.24
N SER A 107 22.38 -2.27 -1.12
CA SER A 107 23.49 -2.48 -2.05
C SER A 107 24.83 -2.66 -1.31
N LEU A 108 25.08 -1.85 -0.27
CA LEU A 108 26.24 -2.02 0.59
C LEU A 108 26.27 -3.42 1.23
N MET A 109 25.15 -3.90 1.77
CA MET A 109 25.06 -5.26 2.33
C MET A 109 25.33 -6.34 1.28
N LYS A 110 24.74 -6.21 0.08
CA LYS A 110 24.97 -7.13 -1.05
C LYS A 110 26.44 -7.15 -1.49
N SER A 111 27.19 -6.06 -1.36
CA SER A 111 28.61 -5.98 -1.73
C SER A 111 29.57 -6.74 -0.80
N LYS A 112 29.14 -7.12 0.39
CA LYS A 112 29.98 -7.80 1.39
C LYS A 112 29.93 -9.32 1.26
N ASP A 113 30.91 -10.00 1.87
CA ASP A 113 30.92 -11.46 1.97
C ASP A 113 29.72 -11.98 2.78
N LYS A 114 29.49 -13.30 2.71
CA LYS A 114 28.32 -13.94 3.32
C LYS A 114 28.26 -13.75 4.84
N ALA A 115 29.40 -13.75 5.53
CA ALA A 115 29.44 -13.65 6.99
C ALA A 115 29.10 -12.22 7.45
N VAL A 116 29.75 -11.22 6.85
CA VAL A 116 29.50 -9.80 7.14
C VAL A 116 28.06 -9.43 6.77
N ARG A 117 27.60 -9.87 5.59
CA ARG A 117 26.21 -9.63 5.16
C ARG A 117 25.21 -10.21 6.16
N ALA A 118 25.39 -11.46 6.59
CA ALA A 118 24.50 -12.10 7.56
C ALA A 118 24.50 -11.35 8.90
N ALA A 119 25.67 -10.95 9.40
CA ALA A 119 25.77 -10.19 10.66
C ALA A 119 25.03 -8.84 10.58
N VAL A 120 25.22 -8.09 9.49
CA VAL A 120 24.53 -6.81 9.30
C VAL A 120 23.02 -7.00 9.11
N MET A 121 22.60 -7.98 8.32
CA MET A 121 21.17 -8.29 8.15
C MET A 121 20.51 -8.69 9.47
N ASN A 122 21.18 -9.51 10.29
CA ASN A 122 20.66 -9.86 11.62
C ASN A 122 20.49 -8.63 12.50
N TYR A 123 21.47 -7.71 12.51
CA TYR A 123 21.36 -6.47 13.25
C TYR A 123 20.21 -5.59 12.73
N VAL A 124 20.12 -5.41 11.41
CA VAL A 124 19.08 -4.59 10.77
C VAL A 124 17.68 -5.15 11.01
N ASN A 125 17.51 -6.48 10.93
CA ASN A 125 16.21 -7.14 11.11
C ASN A 125 15.82 -7.27 12.59
N SER A 126 16.78 -7.22 13.51
CA SER A 126 16.51 -7.25 14.96
C SER A 126 15.89 -5.97 15.51
N LYS A 127 15.84 -4.90 14.69
CA LYS A 127 15.33 -3.59 15.09
C LYS A 127 14.14 -3.17 14.23
N PRO A 128 13.09 -2.58 14.81
CA PRO A 128 11.97 -2.05 14.04
C PRO A 128 12.42 -0.90 13.11
N SER A 129 13.31 -0.04 13.61
CA SER A 129 13.99 1.00 12.84
C SER A 129 15.39 1.29 13.39
N ILE A 130 16.24 1.87 12.55
CA ILE A 130 17.58 2.35 12.90
C ILE A 130 17.61 3.85 12.56
N PRO A 131 17.68 4.73 13.56
CA PRO A 131 17.68 6.18 13.33
C PRO A 131 18.70 6.61 12.27
N GLY A 132 18.24 7.40 11.30
CA GLY A 132 19.06 7.89 10.18
C GLY A 132 19.41 6.85 9.10
N VAL A 133 18.95 5.60 9.23
CA VAL A 133 19.24 4.52 8.28
C VAL A 133 17.96 3.86 7.76
N THR A 134 17.05 3.47 8.65
CA THR A 134 15.78 2.82 8.31
C THR A 134 14.65 3.51 9.06
N SER A 135 13.41 3.32 8.60
CA SER A 135 12.23 3.91 9.22
C SER A 135 11.07 2.93 9.17
N SER A 136 10.07 3.14 10.03
CA SER A 136 8.79 2.44 9.95
C SER A 136 7.77 3.16 9.05
N SER A 137 7.99 4.46 8.79
CA SER A 137 7.16 5.32 7.96
C SER A 137 7.99 6.16 6.98
N ALA A 138 7.42 6.47 5.81
CA ALA A 138 8.09 7.23 4.76
C ALA A 138 7.64 8.69 4.77
N SER A 139 8.35 9.52 5.53
CA SER A 139 8.15 10.97 5.51
C SER A 139 9.00 11.62 4.41
N ILE A 140 8.34 12.33 3.49
CA ILE A 140 8.98 13.07 2.41
C ILE A 140 8.62 14.55 2.45
N LEU A 141 9.60 15.42 2.20
CA LEU A 141 9.36 16.85 2.18
C LEU A 141 8.51 17.17 0.93
N GLY A 142 7.29 17.69 1.11
CA GLY A 142 6.50 18.37 0.08
C GLY A 142 6.70 19.89 0.14
N LYS A 143 6.21 20.64 -0.86
CA LYS A 143 6.48 22.07 -1.08
C LYS A 143 6.58 22.89 0.21
N ASN A 144 5.60 22.74 1.10
CA ASN A 144 5.47 23.54 2.31
C ASN A 144 5.78 22.74 3.60
N TYR A 145 5.52 21.43 3.62
CA TYR A 145 5.65 20.60 4.82
C TYR A 145 6.01 19.15 4.50
N LEU A 146 6.55 18.43 5.49
CA LEU A 146 6.75 16.99 5.43
C LEU A 146 5.40 16.27 5.39
N LYS A 147 5.29 15.29 4.49
CA LYS A 147 4.12 14.40 4.40
C LYS A 147 4.59 12.97 4.58
N GLN A 148 3.92 12.24 5.45
CA GLN A 148 3.99 10.79 5.46
C GLN A 148 3.25 10.26 4.22
N VAL A 149 3.95 9.48 3.41
CA VAL A 149 3.42 8.83 2.21
C VAL A 149 3.37 7.33 2.45
N ASP A 150 2.24 6.72 2.14
CA ASP A 150 1.92 5.37 2.58
C ASP A 150 2.66 4.31 1.74
N VAL A 151 2.74 4.54 0.41
CA VAL A 151 3.56 3.71 -0.49
C VAL A 151 4.46 4.60 -1.34
N ILE A 152 5.76 4.30 -1.31
CA ILE A 152 6.79 5.13 -1.96
C ILE A 152 7.77 4.26 -2.74
N MET A 153 8.25 4.82 -3.86
CA MET A 153 9.45 4.37 -4.55
C MET A 153 10.41 5.53 -4.70
N THR A 154 11.65 5.38 -4.23
CA THR A 154 12.66 6.43 -4.29
C THR A 154 14.06 5.83 -4.26
N ASP A 155 14.98 6.44 -5.00
CA ASP A 155 16.40 6.13 -4.96
C ASP A 155 17.23 7.43 -4.95
N TRP A 156 18.48 7.36 -4.50
CA TRP A 156 19.38 8.52 -4.57
C TRP A 156 19.57 9.05 -6.00
N ALA A 157 19.62 8.16 -6.99
CA ALA A 157 19.88 8.52 -8.38
C ALA A 157 18.66 9.14 -9.09
N THR A 158 17.45 8.78 -8.68
CA THR A 158 16.20 9.18 -9.34
C THR A 158 15.38 10.17 -8.53
N GLY A 159 15.64 10.28 -7.22
CA GLY A 159 14.73 10.91 -6.28
C GLY A 159 13.43 10.11 -6.15
N PRO A 160 12.34 10.74 -5.71
CA PRO A 160 11.03 10.10 -5.63
C PRO A 160 10.47 9.81 -7.02
N GLU A 161 10.15 8.54 -7.25
CA GLU A 161 9.61 8.05 -8.52
C GLU A 161 8.11 7.78 -8.43
N LEU A 162 7.64 7.34 -7.26
CA LEU A 162 6.24 7.04 -6.99
C LEU A 162 5.88 7.41 -5.56
N LEU A 163 4.75 8.08 -5.40
CA LEU A 163 4.16 8.51 -4.14
C LEU A 163 2.67 8.21 -4.17
N ILE A 164 2.22 7.23 -3.39
CA ILE A 164 0.81 6.88 -3.27
C ILE A 164 0.36 7.13 -1.84
N SER A 165 -0.71 7.91 -1.71
CA SER A 165 -1.43 8.05 -0.45
C SER A 165 -2.63 7.14 -0.39
N THR A 166 -2.91 6.59 0.78
CA THR A 166 -4.06 5.73 1.04
C THR A 166 -4.93 6.32 2.13
N LYS A 167 -6.24 6.07 2.02
CA LYS A 167 -7.22 6.40 3.05
C LYS A 167 -8.27 5.32 3.10
N ARG A 168 -8.88 5.13 4.27
CA ARG A 168 -9.99 4.19 4.46
C ARG A 168 -11.16 4.84 5.19
N MET A 169 -12.37 4.41 4.86
CA MET A 169 -13.61 4.84 5.51
C MET A 169 -14.63 3.70 5.57
N ASP A 170 -15.08 3.38 6.78
CA ASP A 170 -16.03 2.29 7.06
C ASP A 170 -17.39 2.76 7.62
N SER A 171 -17.52 4.06 7.95
CA SER A 171 -18.77 4.70 8.40
C SER A 171 -18.65 6.23 8.46
N SER A 172 -19.71 6.90 8.94
CA SER A 172 -19.76 8.35 9.18
C SER A 172 -19.48 9.16 7.91
N TYR A 173 -20.04 8.70 6.79
CA TYR A 173 -19.65 9.12 5.45
C TYR A 173 -19.94 10.60 5.21
N GLY A 174 -21.18 11.06 5.43
CA GLY A 174 -21.54 12.46 5.21
C GLY A 174 -20.74 13.46 6.05
N LYS A 175 -20.24 13.06 7.24
CA LYS A 175 -19.41 13.92 8.09
C LYS A 175 -17.95 13.95 7.63
N ASN A 176 -17.41 12.80 7.25
CA ASN A 176 -15.97 12.64 7.05
C ASN A 176 -15.54 12.79 5.59
N ALA A 177 -16.39 12.44 4.62
CA ALA A 177 -16.01 12.42 3.21
C ALA A 177 -15.56 13.80 2.67
N PRO A 178 -16.24 14.93 2.97
CA PRO A 178 -15.76 16.27 2.59
C PRO A 178 -14.36 16.59 3.08
N ASN A 179 -14.11 16.38 4.38
CA ASN A 179 -12.81 16.67 4.98
C ASN A 179 -11.69 15.81 4.36
N ARG A 180 -11.98 14.53 4.08
CA ARG A 180 -11.00 13.63 3.45
C ARG A 180 -10.66 14.03 2.01
N VAL A 181 -11.65 14.47 1.25
CA VAL A 181 -11.42 14.96 -0.11
C VAL A 181 -10.57 16.24 -0.07
N GLU A 182 -10.92 17.21 0.78
CA GLU A 182 -10.17 18.46 0.93
C GLU A 182 -8.70 18.22 1.35
N GLU A 183 -8.48 17.37 2.35
CA GLU A 183 -7.13 16.95 2.79
C GLU A 183 -6.33 16.36 1.62
N SER A 184 -6.99 15.52 0.81
CA SER A 184 -6.36 14.86 -0.35
C SER A 184 -5.93 15.85 -1.41
N TYR A 185 -6.70 16.93 -1.65
CA TYR A 185 -6.30 18.02 -2.53
C TYR A 185 -5.07 18.75 -2.00
N GLY A 186 -5.06 19.11 -0.71
CA GLY A 186 -3.93 19.79 -0.07
C GLY A 186 -2.64 18.97 -0.17
N ASP A 187 -2.74 17.67 0.13
CA ASP A 187 -1.64 16.72 0.00
C ASP A 187 -1.13 16.58 -1.42
N ALA A 188 -2.04 16.50 -2.40
CA ALA A 188 -1.69 16.43 -3.81
C ALA A 188 -0.87 17.66 -4.21
N LYS A 189 -1.34 18.88 -3.89
CA LYS A 189 -0.61 20.12 -4.21
C LYS A 189 0.73 20.18 -3.48
N ASN A 190 0.80 19.78 -2.22
CA ASN A 190 2.04 19.79 -1.44
C ASN A 190 3.10 18.87 -2.07
N LEU A 191 2.73 17.65 -2.48
CA LEU A 191 3.66 16.72 -3.13
C LEU A 191 4.00 17.14 -4.56
N ARG A 192 2.98 17.42 -5.38
CA ARG A 192 3.12 17.68 -6.83
C ARG A 192 4.03 18.86 -7.12
N LEU A 193 3.92 19.92 -6.31
CA LEU A 193 4.69 21.15 -6.52
C LEU A 193 6.17 21.01 -6.13
N ARG A 194 6.56 19.99 -5.34
CA ARG A 194 7.99 19.66 -5.17
C ARG A 194 8.46 18.56 -6.09
N HIS A 195 7.66 17.52 -6.30
CA HIS A 195 8.07 16.31 -7.01
C HIS A 195 7.30 16.16 -8.33
N PRO A 196 7.53 17.04 -9.34
CA PRO A 196 6.70 17.06 -10.53
C PRO A 196 6.91 15.87 -11.47
N LEU A 197 8.00 15.12 -11.29
CA LEU A 197 8.31 13.93 -12.10
C LEU A 197 7.81 12.62 -11.45
N ALA A 198 7.52 12.63 -10.14
CA ALA A 198 7.02 11.44 -9.46
C ALA A 198 5.63 11.07 -9.97
N ALA A 199 5.35 9.78 -10.07
CA ALA A 199 4.00 9.26 -10.20
C ALA A 199 3.27 9.50 -8.87
N LEU A 200 2.11 10.16 -8.91
CA LEU A 200 1.35 10.55 -7.71
C LEU A 200 0.00 9.86 -7.80
N GLY A 201 -0.32 9.04 -6.81
CA GLY A 201 -1.57 8.28 -6.76
C GLY A 201 -2.31 8.45 -5.44
N PHE A 202 -3.62 8.22 -5.47
CA PHE A 202 -4.44 8.21 -4.27
C PHE A 202 -5.41 7.04 -4.29
N VAL A 203 -5.41 6.23 -3.23
CA VAL A 203 -6.27 5.04 -3.10
C VAL A 203 -7.21 5.22 -1.93
N PHE A 204 -8.50 5.06 -2.18
CA PHE A 204 -9.54 5.19 -1.17
C PHE A 204 -10.25 3.86 -0.97
N GLY A 205 -10.10 3.26 0.20
CA GLY A 205 -10.89 2.12 0.65
C GLY A 205 -12.21 2.59 1.24
N LEU A 206 -13.33 2.12 0.70
CA LEU A 206 -14.66 2.49 1.15
C LEU A 206 -15.51 1.25 1.38
N ARG A 207 -16.19 1.15 2.53
CA ARG A 207 -17.17 0.09 2.74
C ARG A 207 -18.40 0.29 1.85
N SER A 208 -18.87 -0.79 1.25
CA SER A 208 -19.97 -0.81 0.28
C SER A 208 -21.33 -0.40 0.85
N ASP A 209 -21.55 -0.52 2.16
CA ASP A 209 -22.84 -0.21 2.80
C ASP A 209 -23.26 1.26 2.63
N ILE A 210 -22.33 2.15 2.29
CA ILE A 210 -22.62 3.53 1.88
C ILE A 210 -23.58 3.59 0.69
N LEU A 211 -23.50 2.62 -0.25
CA LEU A 211 -24.38 2.58 -1.42
C LEU A 211 -25.85 2.42 -1.04
N GLN A 212 -26.12 1.79 0.11
CA GLN A 212 -27.46 1.58 0.64
C GLN A 212 -27.85 2.68 1.65
N LYS A 213 -26.93 3.04 2.55
CA LYS A 213 -27.20 3.97 3.66
C LYS A 213 -27.17 5.43 3.25
N GLU A 214 -26.24 5.82 2.38
CA GLU A 214 -25.94 7.20 2.01
C GLU A 214 -25.59 7.31 0.51
N ASN A 215 -26.47 6.79 -0.35
CA ASN A 215 -26.20 6.65 -1.80
C ASN A 215 -25.75 7.96 -2.48
N SER A 216 -26.38 9.10 -2.16
CA SER A 216 -25.99 10.40 -2.71
C SER A 216 -24.59 10.84 -2.29
N VAL A 217 -24.14 10.46 -1.08
CA VAL A 217 -22.77 10.72 -0.61
C VAL A 217 -21.79 9.84 -1.37
N ALA A 218 -22.16 8.59 -1.68
CA ALA A 218 -21.34 7.69 -2.49
C ALA A 218 -21.15 8.24 -3.91
N GLU A 219 -22.24 8.61 -4.59
CA GLU A 219 -22.17 9.19 -5.95
C GLU A 219 -21.30 10.45 -5.99
N TRP A 220 -21.51 11.35 -5.02
CA TRP A 220 -20.71 12.56 -4.88
C TRP A 220 -19.23 12.27 -4.64
N LEU A 221 -18.91 11.33 -3.74
CA LEU A 221 -17.53 10.95 -3.43
C LEU A 221 -16.84 10.32 -4.64
N PHE A 222 -17.54 9.45 -5.38
CA PHE A 222 -16.99 8.81 -6.58
C PHE A 222 -16.66 9.84 -7.66
N ASP A 223 -17.56 10.80 -7.88
CA ASP A 223 -17.34 11.91 -8.80
C ASP A 223 -16.13 12.76 -8.39
N LEU A 224 -15.99 13.12 -7.12
CA LEU A 224 -14.85 13.92 -6.66
C LEU A 224 -13.52 13.16 -6.70
N LEU A 225 -13.51 11.87 -6.35
CA LEU A 225 -12.31 11.04 -6.51
C LEU A 225 -11.90 10.95 -7.98
N ALA A 226 -12.85 10.83 -8.90
CA ALA A 226 -12.55 10.79 -10.33
C ALA A 226 -11.95 12.12 -10.80
N LYS A 227 -12.56 13.26 -10.43
CA LYS A 227 -12.06 14.60 -10.77
C LYS A 227 -10.66 14.87 -10.22
N LEU A 228 -10.38 14.46 -8.98
CA LEU A 228 -9.08 14.60 -8.34
C LEU A 228 -7.95 13.91 -9.13
N GLY A 229 -8.26 12.82 -9.84
CA GLY A 229 -7.30 12.10 -10.69
C GLY A 229 -7.20 12.61 -12.13
N LEU A 230 -7.96 13.65 -12.48
CA LEU A 230 -7.96 14.28 -13.81
C LEU A 230 -7.28 15.66 -13.82
N GLU A 231 -7.06 16.27 -12.65
CA GLU A 231 -6.35 17.54 -12.55
C GLU A 231 -4.84 17.40 -12.79
N ASP A 232 -4.29 18.23 -13.67
CA ASP A 232 -2.87 18.19 -14.07
C ASP A 232 -1.88 18.43 -12.91
N ASP A 233 -2.31 19.21 -11.93
CA ASP A 233 -1.54 19.63 -10.76
C ASP A 233 -1.98 18.94 -9.46
N ALA A 234 -2.73 17.84 -9.54
CA ALA A 234 -3.08 16.98 -8.40
C ALA A 234 -2.49 15.56 -8.53
N TYR A 235 -3.30 14.52 -8.32
CA TYR A 235 -2.88 13.13 -8.51
C TYR A 235 -3.01 12.72 -9.98
N HIS A 236 -2.10 11.87 -10.44
CA HIS A 236 -2.11 11.35 -11.81
C HIS A 236 -3.12 10.22 -12.01
N ALA A 237 -3.49 9.54 -10.93
CA ALA A 237 -4.54 8.53 -10.91
C ALA A 237 -5.13 8.42 -9.51
N THR A 238 -6.41 8.11 -9.45
CA THR A 238 -7.14 7.80 -8.22
C THR A 238 -7.74 6.40 -8.31
N CYS A 239 -7.90 5.74 -7.18
CA CYS A 239 -8.44 4.39 -7.07
C CYS A 239 -9.48 4.33 -5.97
N LEU A 240 -10.56 3.59 -6.22
CA LEU A 240 -11.54 3.21 -5.23
C LEU A 240 -11.50 1.70 -5.03
N VAL A 241 -11.38 1.27 -3.78
CA VAL A 241 -11.57 -0.13 -3.38
C VAL A 241 -12.87 -0.20 -2.59
N LEU A 242 -13.94 -0.64 -3.24
CA LEU A 242 -15.25 -0.77 -2.61
C LEU A 242 -15.39 -2.16 -1.95
N MET A 243 -15.48 -2.19 -0.63
CA MET A 243 -15.33 -3.40 0.18
C MET A 243 -16.67 -3.83 0.79
N GLU A 244 -17.12 -5.03 0.45
CA GLU A 244 -18.26 -5.69 1.10
C GLU A 244 -17.75 -6.61 2.20
N TYR A 245 -18.35 -6.54 3.38
CA TYR A 245 -18.03 -7.41 4.51
C TYR A 245 -19.14 -8.44 4.69
N ALA A 246 -18.78 -9.66 5.11
CA ALA A 246 -19.79 -10.63 5.51
C ALA A 246 -20.68 -10.09 6.65
N ASP A 247 -21.96 -10.47 6.65
CA ASP A 247 -23.01 -9.92 7.55
C ASP A 247 -22.71 -10.07 9.05
N ASN A 248 -21.86 -11.04 9.42
CA ASN A 248 -21.53 -11.35 10.81
C ASN A 248 -20.32 -10.58 11.36
N VAL A 249 -19.77 -9.63 10.60
CA VAL A 249 -18.57 -8.89 11.01
C VAL A 249 -18.94 -7.66 11.84
N ALA A 250 -18.61 -7.70 13.13
CA ALA A 250 -18.65 -6.52 13.99
C ALA A 250 -17.44 -5.61 13.67
N ILE A 251 -17.72 -4.39 13.22
CA ILE A 251 -16.68 -3.36 13.06
C ILE A 251 -16.37 -2.78 14.45
N ALA A 252 -15.08 -2.70 14.79
CA ALA A 252 -14.64 -1.98 15.97
C ALA A 252 -15.13 -0.52 15.90
N ASN A 253 -15.27 0.16 17.05
CA ASN A 253 -15.81 1.52 17.09
C ASN A 253 -15.15 2.39 16.01
N PRO A 254 -15.93 2.97 15.08
CA PRO A 254 -15.40 3.72 13.96
C PRO A 254 -14.99 5.13 14.39
N GLY A 255 -14.33 5.24 15.56
CA GLY A 255 -13.89 6.49 16.15
C GLY A 255 -13.22 7.37 15.11
N GLU A 256 -13.34 8.68 15.29
CA GLU A 256 -12.74 9.65 14.38
C GLU A 256 -11.25 9.36 14.28
N GLU A 257 -10.78 9.16 13.04
CA GLU A 257 -9.36 9.09 12.74
C GLU A 257 -8.78 10.47 13.07
N ILE A 258 -8.05 10.56 14.17
CA ILE A 258 -7.42 11.81 14.59
C ILE A 258 -6.27 12.05 13.60
N PRO A 259 -6.11 13.26 13.04
CA PRO A 259 -4.93 13.60 12.23
C PRO A 259 -3.66 13.18 12.98
N ALA A 260 -2.66 12.69 12.25
CA ALA A 260 -1.37 12.35 12.85
C ALA A 260 -0.93 13.50 13.77
N ASN A 261 -0.68 13.18 15.05
CA ASN A 261 -0.38 14.20 16.05
C ASN A 261 0.96 14.90 15.69
N GLY A 262 0.89 16.17 15.30
CA GLY A 262 2.05 17.03 15.10
C GLY A 262 2.49 17.19 13.63
N VAL A 263 3.32 18.19 13.39
CA VAL A 263 4.02 18.37 12.10
C VAL A 263 5.05 17.25 12.00
N PRO A 264 5.06 16.43 10.92
CA PRO A 264 6.07 15.39 10.79
C PRO A 264 7.47 16.01 10.84
N GLU A 265 8.38 15.42 11.63
CA GLU A 265 9.76 15.89 11.75
C GLU A 265 10.70 15.06 10.85
N PRO A 266 11.78 15.65 10.30
CA PRO A 266 12.75 14.89 9.52
C PRO A 266 13.40 13.80 10.37
N GLY A 267 13.18 12.53 10.02
CA GLY A 267 13.70 11.38 10.76
C GLY A 267 12.96 11.08 12.08
N GLY A 268 11.75 11.63 12.26
CA GLY A 268 10.96 11.59 13.50
C GLY A 268 10.23 10.28 13.83
N ASP A 269 10.46 9.19 13.10
CA ASP A 269 9.80 7.90 13.35
C ASP A 269 10.75 6.89 14.02
N ALA A 270 11.32 7.30 15.16
CA ALA A 270 11.69 6.31 16.15
C ALA A 270 10.38 5.87 16.82
N ASP A 271 9.66 4.94 16.18
CA ASP A 271 8.62 4.18 16.87
C ASP A 271 9.23 3.74 18.22
N GLN A 272 8.56 4.09 19.32
CA GLN A 272 8.92 3.61 20.65
C GLN A 272 9.11 2.10 20.53
N GLU A 273 10.21 1.55 21.07
CA GLU A 273 10.57 0.13 20.99
C GLU A 273 9.31 -0.77 21.00
N GLU A 274 8.83 -1.13 19.80
CA GLU A 274 7.65 -1.98 19.67
C GLU A 274 8.12 -3.39 19.97
N GLU A 275 7.43 -4.04 20.90
CA GLU A 275 7.75 -5.40 21.26
C GLU A 275 7.47 -6.31 20.07
N VAL A 276 8.52 -6.95 19.55
CA VAL A 276 8.42 -7.89 18.44
C VAL A 276 7.57 -9.07 18.92
N PRO A 277 6.48 -9.42 18.22
CA PRO A 277 5.67 -10.57 18.59
C PRO A 277 6.52 -11.83 18.69
N GLU A 278 6.23 -12.70 19.65
CA GLU A 278 6.89 -14.01 19.72
C GLU A 278 6.69 -14.79 18.41
N PRO A 279 7.69 -15.59 17.97
CA PRO A 279 7.55 -16.39 16.76
C PRO A 279 6.33 -17.32 16.85
N ILE A 280 5.36 -17.11 15.97
CA ILE A 280 4.21 -17.99 15.80
C ILE A 280 4.55 -18.98 14.69
N SER A 281 4.28 -20.27 14.89
CA SER A 281 4.50 -21.28 13.85
C SER A 281 3.62 -21.01 12.63
N ASP A 282 4.13 -21.26 11.42
CA ASP A 282 3.41 -21.10 10.14
C ASP A 282 2.03 -21.78 10.18
N SER A 283 1.95 -23.03 10.62
CA SER A 283 0.67 -23.76 10.73
C SER A 283 -0.41 -23.09 11.60
N THR A 284 0.00 -22.26 12.57
CA THR A 284 -0.93 -21.49 13.40
C THR A 284 -1.37 -20.22 12.66
N LEU A 285 -0.46 -19.56 11.96
CA LEU A 285 -0.78 -18.41 11.10
C LEU A 285 -1.72 -18.82 9.96
N ASP A 286 -1.48 -19.98 9.33
CA ASP A 286 -2.32 -20.50 8.25
C ASP A 286 -3.76 -20.71 8.73
N ARG A 287 -3.94 -21.30 9.91
CA ARG A 287 -5.28 -21.45 10.54
C ARG A 287 -5.93 -20.10 10.85
N GLN A 288 -5.15 -19.10 11.26
CA GLN A 288 -5.69 -17.75 11.48
C GLN A 288 -6.11 -17.10 10.17
N ILE A 289 -5.33 -17.29 9.09
CA ILE A 289 -5.63 -16.79 7.74
C ILE A 289 -6.90 -17.44 7.18
N GLU A 290 -7.08 -18.75 7.39
CA GLU A 290 -8.30 -19.48 7.00
C GLU A 290 -9.55 -18.99 7.73
N GLN A 291 -9.39 -18.41 8.92
CA GLN A 291 -10.47 -17.89 9.75
C GLN A 291 -10.73 -16.40 9.56
N LEU A 292 -10.02 -15.73 8.63
CA LEU A 292 -10.23 -14.32 8.38
C LEU A 292 -11.67 -14.06 7.92
N PRO A 293 -12.31 -12.98 8.41
CA PRO A 293 -13.58 -12.54 7.87
C PRO A 293 -13.50 -12.32 6.36
N THR A 294 -14.49 -12.82 5.64
CA THR A 294 -14.58 -12.62 4.19
C THR A 294 -14.82 -11.15 3.88
N VAL A 295 -13.99 -10.62 2.98
CA VAL A 295 -14.17 -9.32 2.33
C VAL A 295 -14.24 -9.56 0.83
N THR A 296 -15.19 -8.92 0.16
CA THR A 296 -15.32 -8.98 -1.31
C THR A 296 -15.12 -7.59 -1.89
N VAL A 297 -14.28 -7.47 -2.91
CA VAL A 297 -14.12 -6.19 -3.64
C VAL A 297 -15.16 -6.09 -4.75
N LEU A 298 -16.05 -5.09 -4.67
CA LEU A 298 -17.16 -4.89 -5.59
C LEU A 298 -16.70 -4.21 -6.90
N ARG A 299 -16.07 -5.00 -7.77
CA ARG A 299 -15.49 -4.55 -9.05
C ARG A 299 -16.53 -3.89 -9.95
N ASP A 300 -17.69 -4.52 -10.13
CA ASP A 300 -18.71 -4.06 -11.09
C ASP A 300 -19.45 -2.80 -10.63
N GLN A 301 -19.39 -2.48 -9.34
CA GLN A 301 -19.96 -1.27 -8.75
C GLN A 301 -18.94 -0.14 -8.62
N THR A 302 -17.67 -0.41 -8.93
CA THR A 302 -16.60 0.59 -8.93
C THR A 302 -16.55 1.25 -10.30
N PRO A 303 -16.66 2.59 -10.40
CA PRO A 303 -16.51 3.28 -11.68
C PRO A 303 -15.18 2.91 -12.37
N ALA A 304 -15.21 2.62 -13.67
CA ALA A 304 -14.03 2.13 -14.40
C ALA A 304 -12.82 3.07 -14.30
N VAL A 305 -13.04 4.39 -14.20
CA VAL A 305 -11.98 5.39 -13.99
C VAL A 305 -11.29 5.25 -12.63
N LEU A 306 -11.98 4.74 -11.61
CA LEU A 306 -11.45 4.48 -10.27
C LEU A 306 -10.99 3.03 -10.06
N GLY A 307 -11.06 2.20 -11.10
CA GLY A 307 -10.77 0.78 -11.02
C GLY A 307 -9.30 0.50 -10.63
N PRO A 308 -9.03 -0.47 -9.72
CA PRO A 308 -7.66 -0.76 -9.28
C PRO A 308 -6.70 -1.16 -10.40
N GLY A 309 -7.16 -1.92 -11.40
CA GLY A 309 -6.34 -2.28 -12.58
C GLY A 309 -5.91 -1.07 -13.40
N ARG A 310 -6.82 -0.13 -13.65
CA ARG A 310 -6.51 1.13 -14.34
C ARG A 310 -5.49 1.95 -13.54
N PHE A 311 -5.70 2.06 -12.23
CA PHE A 311 -4.80 2.80 -11.35
C PHE A 311 -3.38 2.23 -11.37
N LEU A 312 -3.20 0.94 -11.13
CA LEU A 312 -1.88 0.27 -11.12
C LEU A 312 -1.18 0.35 -12.48
N ALA A 313 -1.95 0.21 -13.57
CA ALA A 313 -1.43 0.38 -14.93
C ALA A 313 -0.91 1.80 -15.16
N ALA A 314 -1.66 2.82 -14.74
CA ALA A 314 -1.30 4.23 -14.89
C ALA A 314 -0.04 4.57 -14.07
N MET A 315 -0.01 4.15 -12.80
CA MET A 315 1.12 4.41 -11.90
C MET A 315 2.41 3.76 -12.41
N THR A 316 2.36 2.47 -12.76
CA THR A 316 3.51 1.75 -13.31
C THR A 316 3.98 2.37 -14.62
N SER A 317 3.05 2.71 -15.52
CA SER A 317 3.40 3.31 -16.81
C SER A 317 4.11 4.65 -16.65
N ARG A 318 3.71 5.45 -15.66
CA ARG A 318 4.31 6.76 -15.39
C ARG A 318 5.74 6.64 -14.88
N VAL A 319 5.99 5.74 -13.92
CA VAL A 319 7.35 5.45 -13.43
C VAL A 319 8.26 5.02 -14.58
N LEU A 320 7.78 4.09 -15.42
CA LEU A 320 8.55 3.60 -16.57
C LEU A 320 8.75 4.66 -17.67
N ALA A 321 7.86 5.64 -17.79
CA ALA A 321 8.01 6.74 -18.74
C ALA A 321 8.96 7.84 -18.22
N ALA A 322 9.02 8.05 -16.90
CA ALA A 322 9.87 9.06 -16.27
C ALA A 322 11.33 8.60 -16.08
N THR A 323 11.62 7.32 -16.30
CA THR A 323 12.96 6.73 -16.13
C THR A 323 13.54 6.23 -17.46
N PRO A 324 14.87 6.22 -17.63
CA PRO A 324 15.52 5.61 -18.78
C PRO A 324 15.29 4.09 -18.90
N VAL A 325 15.48 3.54 -20.10
CA VAL A 325 15.20 2.13 -20.43
C VAL A 325 16.05 1.12 -19.64
N ASN A 326 17.24 1.53 -19.19
CA ASN A 326 18.13 0.68 -18.39
C ASN A 326 17.75 0.63 -16.90
N MET A 327 16.75 1.39 -16.46
CA MET A 327 16.13 1.30 -15.14
C MET A 327 14.83 0.50 -15.19
N HIS A 328 14.47 -0.15 -14.08
CA HIS A 328 13.26 -0.98 -13.93
C HIS A 328 13.10 -2.05 -15.01
N GLN A 329 14.20 -2.71 -15.36
CA GLN A 329 14.27 -3.63 -16.50
C GLN A 329 13.26 -4.78 -16.39
N GLU A 330 13.11 -5.36 -15.20
CA GLU A 330 12.15 -6.44 -14.97
C GLU A 330 10.71 -5.95 -15.14
N ALA A 331 10.36 -4.77 -14.64
CA ALA A 331 9.03 -4.19 -14.84
C ALA A 331 8.73 -3.93 -16.33
N ARG A 332 9.71 -3.43 -17.09
CA ARG A 332 9.60 -3.28 -18.55
C ARG A 332 9.46 -4.64 -19.24
N ARG A 333 10.21 -5.66 -18.81
CA ARG A 333 10.15 -7.02 -19.35
C ARG A 333 8.78 -7.66 -19.12
N ARG A 334 8.23 -7.55 -17.91
CA ARG A 334 6.90 -8.08 -17.57
C ARG A 334 5.80 -7.42 -18.40
N ARG A 335 5.83 -6.09 -18.51
CA ARG A 335 4.85 -5.32 -19.31
C ARG A 335 4.95 -5.62 -20.81
N SER A 336 6.15 -5.84 -21.34
CA SER A 336 6.35 -6.19 -22.76
C SER A 336 6.05 -7.65 -23.10
N ASN A 337 6.01 -8.53 -22.10
CA ASN A 337 5.61 -9.92 -22.23
C ASN A 337 4.33 -10.21 -21.41
N PRO A 338 3.20 -9.56 -21.75
CA PRO A 338 1.94 -9.77 -21.05
C PRO A 338 1.45 -11.21 -21.24
N MET A 339 0.76 -11.72 -20.23
CA MET A 339 0.04 -12.99 -20.30
C MET A 339 -1.09 -12.87 -21.33
N HIS A 340 -1.36 -13.94 -22.06
CA HIS A 340 -2.53 -14.01 -22.93
C HIS A 340 -3.73 -14.45 -22.11
N ILE A 341 -4.85 -13.74 -22.25
CA ILE A 341 -6.14 -14.27 -21.78
C ILE A 341 -6.42 -15.50 -22.63
N LEU A 342 -6.25 -16.70 -22.06
CA LEU A 342 -6.76 -17.91 -22.69
C LEU A 342 -8.28 -17.74 -22.73
N SER A 343 -8.83 -17.65 -23.94
CA SER A 343 -10.27 -17.73 -24.17
C SER A 343 -10.74 -19.10 -23.67
N GLY A 344 -11.15 -19.16 -22.41
CA GLY A 344 -11.81 -20.32 -21.80
C GLY A 344 -13.28 -20.30 -22.17
N ASN A 345 -13.73 -21.42 -22.77
CA ASN A 345 -15.11 -21.73 -23.14
C ASN A 345 -16.09 -21.66 -21.97
#